data_AF-A0A8B3LM97-F1
#
_entry.id   AF-A0A8B3LM97-F1
#
_cell.length_a   1.000
_cell.length_b   1.000
_cell.length_c   1.000
_cell.angle_alpha   90.00
_cell.angle_beta   90.00
_cell.angle_gamma   90.00
#
_symmetry.space_group_name_H-M   'P 1'
#
loop_
_entity.id
_entity.type
_entity.pdbx_description
1 polymer ?
#
loop_
_entity_poly.entity_id
_entity_poly.type
_entity_poly.pdbx_seq_one_letter_code
_entity_poly.pdbx_strand_id
1 'polypeptide(L)'
;MLSEQEMHEMADDIVTYGQREPIVLLDGKILDGRNRYAACVFAEVEPVLVDYDGDDPLGFVLSLNLHRRHLSESQRAMVAARLVDWDIGINQSTAGSANLPTREAARRLSISERAVIAAKRIRDHGAAELIEAIRDGRVSVHAGEALSDLAVEAQREVLAREEKHIVARAKEIRAERQKLRHAVRLTHMDMVRANGRATAPGKLKRTYPVGYLDCPWKYGVRSEVTGREKSAENHYPTMTTDEIIDLLKQLDPFSENAVIYCWATNPMLLDGLRVLAELGFTYVHHWIWDKEVAGTGYWGRDRHEILLIGRRGDVAAPLPGSQPETVHRERKTKHSAKPDFFAETIERLFPGVAKIELFCRAPRPGWDHWGFEVGDLPEAAAEKVGGVASACSALVMRRELDVNASENGVTAGETGSDTCERAAAESGATAGETAPVSKRGRPRKAVPA
;
A
#
# COMPACT_ATOMS: atom_id res chain seq x y z
N MET A 1 -20.06 -2.81 -28.73
CA MET A 1 -21.05 -2.63 -29.82
C MET A 1 -21.82 -3.93 -29.88
N LEU A 2 -23.10 -3.89 -30.26
CA LEU A 2 -23.86 -5.13 -30.46
C LEU A 2 -23.21 -5.94 -31.57
N SER A 3 -23.30 -7.27 -31.48
CA SER A 3 -23.01 -8.15 -32.61
C SER A 3 -23.99 -7.89 -33.74
N GLU A 4 -23.63 -8.33 -34.96
CA GLU A 4 -24.47 -8.15 -36.13
C GLU A 4 -25.86 -8.81 -35.95
N GLN A 5 -25.90 -9.96 -35.28
CA GLN A 5 -27.14 -10.67 -34.96
C GLN A 5 -28.01 -9.90 -33.95
N GLU A 6 -27.42 -9.46 -32.83
CA GLU A 6 -28.14 -8.65 -31.82
C GLU A 6 -28.64 -7.32 -32.41
N MET A 7 -27.93 -6.78 -33.42
CA MET A 7 -28.34 -5.56 -34.11
C MET A 7 -29.57 -5.78 -34.98
N HIS A 8 -29.66 -6.90 -35.70
CA HIS A 8 -30.85 -7.27 -36.47
C HIS A 8 -32.05 -7.50 -35.56
N GLU A 9 -31.88 -8.26 -34.46
CA GLU A 9 -32.96 -8.53 -33.50
C GLU A 9 -33.52 -7.23 -32.89
N MET A 10 -32.63 -6.28 -32.58
CA MET A 10 -33.02 -4.98 -32.05
C MET A 10 -33.71 -4.09 -33.10
N ALA A 11 -33.28 -4.17 -34.37
CA ALA A 11 -33.94 -3.47 -35.47
C ALA A 11 -35.35 -4.03 -35.72
N ASP A 12 -35.52 -5.36 -35.73
CA ASP A 12 -36.81 -6.02 -35.90
C ASP A 12 -37.80 -5.68 -34.77
N ASP A 13 -37.32 -5.60 -33.52
CA ASP A 13 -38.14 -5.17 -32.38
C ASP A 13 -38.62 -3.71 -32.53
N ILE A 14 -37.75 -2.81 -33.02
CA ILE A 14 -38.10 -1.41 -33.29
C ILE A 14 -39.10 -1.28 -34.44
N VAL A 15 -38.97 -2.07 -35.51
CA VAL A 15 -39.96 -2.11 -36.60
C VAL A 15 -41.31 -2.60 -36.08
N THR A 16 -41.31 -3.63 -35.25
CA THR A 16 -42.53 -4.30 -34.78
C THR A 16 -43.29 -3.48 -33.74
N TYR A 17 -42.57 -2.85 -32.79
CA TYR A 17 -43.17 -2.22 -31.62
C TYR A 17 -42.87 -0.72 -31.49
N GLY A 18 -42.10 -0.15 -32.42
CA GLY A 18 -41.62 1.22 -32.34
C GLY A 18 -40.50 1.41 -31.31
N GLN A 19 -39.83 2.55 -31.37
CA GLN A 19 -38.82 2.93 -30.38
C GLN A 19 -39.50 3.26 -29.03
N ARG A 20 -39.34 2.37 -28.04
CA ARG A 20 -39.96 2.52 -26.70
C ARG A 20 -39.23 3.51 -25.79
N GLU A 21 -37.92 3.64 -25.95
CA GLU A 21 -37.09 4.55 -25.16
C GLU A 21 -36.40 5.58 -26.06
N PRO A 22 -36.52 6.88 -25.77
CA PRO A 22 -35.88 7.90 -26.58
C PRO A 22 -34.34 7.79 -26.54
N ILE A 23 -33.70 8.33 -27.57
CA ILE A 23 -32.26 8.55 -27.61
C ILE A 23 -32.01 9.92 -27.00
N VAL A 24 -31.13 9.97 -26.00
CA VAL A 24 -30.91 11.19 -25.22
C VAL A 24 -29.73 11.94 -25.82
N LEU A 25 -29.89 13.24 -26.06
CA LEU A 25 -28.87 14.12 -26.61
C LEU A 25 -28.32 15.09 -25.57
N LEU A 26 -27.04 15.43 -25.66
CA LEU A 26 -26.40 16.55 -24.97
C LEU A 26 -25.70 17.40 -26.03
N ASP A 27 -26.10 18.66 -26.16
CA ASP A 27 -25.54 19.60 -27.15
C ASP A 27 -25.54 19.02 -28.59
N GLY A 28 -26.63 18.34 -28.97
CA GLY A 28 -26.77 17.69 -30.29
C GLY A 28 -25.92 16.41 -30.49
N LYS A 29 -25.21 15.93 -29.46
CA LYS A 29 -24.47 14.67 -29.47
C LYS A 29 -25.22 13.60 -28.68
N ILE A 30 -25.14 12.34 -29.09
CA ILE A 30 -25.79 11.22 -28.38
C ILE A 30 -25.15 11.03 -27.00
N LEU A 31 -25.92 11.29 -25.95
CA LEU A 31 -25.58 11.05 -24.55
C LEU A 31 -25.90 9.61 -24.14
N ASP A 32 -27.08 9.08 -24.50
CA ASP A 32 -27.47 7.68 -24.30
C ASP A 32 -28.30 7.15 -25.48
N GLY A 33 -28.19 5.85 -25.78
CA GLY A 33 -28.98 5.21 -26.84
C GLY A 33 -28.25 5.01 -28.16
N ARG A 34 -26.90 5.00 -28.16
CA ARG A 34 -26.09 4.79 -29.38
C ARG A 34 -26.49 3.55 -30.20
N ASN A 35 -26.78 2.43 -29.54
CA ASN A 35 -27.25 1.22 -30.21
C ASN A 35 -28.69 1.37 -30.73
N ARG A 36 -29.57 2.07 -29.99
CA ARG A 36 -30.93 2.39 -30.46
C ARG A 36 -30.90 3.25 -31.72
N TYR A 37 -30.02 4.26 -31.73
CA TYR A 37 -29.80 5.11 -32.92
C TYR A 37 -29.31 4.27 -34.11
N ALA A 38 -28.30 3.41 -33.90
CA ALA A 38 -27.81 2.52 -34.95
C ALA A 38 -28.90 1.56 -35.46
N ALA A 39 -29.73 1.01 -34.56
CA ALA A 39 -30.87 0.14 -34.91
C ALA A 39 -31.93 0.89 -35.74
N CYS A 40 -32.27 2.12 -35.35
CA CYS A 40 -33.24 2.96 -36.07
C CYS A 40 -32.75 3.27 -37.49
N VAL A 41 -31.47 3.62 -37.64
CA VAL A 41 -30.84 3.84 -38.95
C VAL A 41 -30.85 2.56 -39.79
N PHE A 42 -30.53 1.42 -39.19
CA PHE A 42 -30.53 0.12 -39.88
C PHE A 42 -31.94 -0.31 -40.32
N ALA A 43 -32.95 -0.02 -39.49
CA ALA A 43 -34.35 -0.32 -39.75
C ALA A 43 -35.07 0.72 -40.63
N GLU A 44 -34.38 1.79 -41.05
CA GLU A 44 -34.97 2.95 -41.75
C GLU A 44 -36.16 3.59 -40.99
N VAL A 45 -36.10 3.58 -39.65
CA VAL A 45 -37.10 4.20 -38.77
C VAL A 45 -36.56 5.53 -38.24
N GLU A 46 -37.40 6.58 -38.28
CA GLU A 46 -37.04 7.89 -37.74
C GLU A 46 -36.82 7.81 -36.22
N PRO A 47 -35.62 8.15 -35.70
CA PRO A 47 -35.33 8.03 -34.28
C PRO A 47 -36.04 9.12 -33.45
N VAL A 48 -36.66 8.70 -32.35
CA VAL A 48 -37.18 9.59 -31.31
C VAL A 48 -36.01 10.08 -30.44
N LEU A 49 -35.76 11.38 -30.51
CA LEU A 49 -34.68 12.08 -29.80
C LEU A 49 -35.24 12.98 -28.70
N VAL A 50 -34.55 13.07 -27.57
CA VAL A 50 -34.88 13.98 -26.45
C VAL A 50 -33.60 14.65 -25.96
N ASP A 51 -33.61 15.96 -25.76
CA ASP A 51 -32.49 16.69 -25.18
C ASP A 51 -32.42 16.48 -23.66
N TYR A 52 -31.21 16.27 -23.16
CA TYR A 52 -30.91 16.16 -21.74
C TYR A 52 -30.89 17.55 -21.08
N ASP A 53 -31.69 17.73 -20.03
CA ASP A 53 -31.88 18.99 -19.31
C ASP A 53 -31.22 19.01 -17.92
N GLY A 54 -30.53 17.94 -17.52
CA GLY A 54 -29.87 17.83 -16.22
C GLY A 54 -28.47 18.46 -16.14
N ASP A 55 -27.94 18.57 -14.91
CA ASP A 55 -26.67 19.21 -14.59
C ASP A 55 -25.47 18.25 -14.43
N ASP A 56 -25.72 16.93 -14.32
CA ASP A 56 -24.67 15.88 -14.29
C ASP A 56 -24.84 14.86 -15.43
N PRO A 57 -24.47 15.20 -16.68
CA PRO A 57 -24.58 14.27 -17.81
C PRO A 57 -23.81 12.97 -17.61
N LEU A 58 -22.66 13.02 -16.94
CA LEU A 58 -21.86 11.84 -16.64
C LEU A 58 -22.57 10.95 -15.60
N GLY A 59 -23.11 11.54 -14.53
CA GLY A 59 -23.90 10.83 -13.53
C GLY A 59 -25.14 10.17 -14.12
N PHE A 60 -25.81 10.84 -15.06
CA PHE A 60 -26.96 10.30 -15.79
C PHE A 60 -26.59 9.04 -16.60
N VAL A 61 -25.54 9.13 -17.43
CA VAL A 61 -25.05 7.98 -18.21
C VAL A 61 -24.62 6.83 -17.29
N LEU A 62 -23.91 7.15 -16.20
CA LEU A 62 -23.48 6.16 -15.23
C LEU A 62 -24.67 5.47 -14.55
N SER A 63 -25.69 6.22 -14.11
CA SER A 63 -26.89 5.66 -13.49
C SER A 63 -27.63 4.72 -14.44
N LEU A 64 -27.90 5.15 -15.67
CA LEU A 64 -28.57 4.32 -16.67
C LEU A 64 -27.78 3.04 -17.01
N ASN A 65 -26.45 3.13 -17.12
CA ASN A 65 -25.62 1.98 -17.46
C ASN A 65 -25.34 1.05 -16.26
N LEU A 66 -25.23 1.58 -15.04
CA LEU A 66 -25.04 0.79 -13.81
C LEU A 66 -26.29 0.00 -13.43
N HIS A 67 -27.49 0.55 -13.67
CA HIS A 67 -28.75 -0.13 -13.37
C HIS A 67 -29.16 -1.18 -14.42
N ARG A 68 -28.80 -0.98 -15.70
CA ARG A 68 -29.16 -1.89 -16.80
C ARG A 68 -28.18 -3.04 -17.01
N ARG A 69 -26.94 -2.90 -16.57
CA ARG A 69 -25.90 -3.93 -16.64
C ARG A 69 -25.43 -4.19 -15.23
N HIS A 70 -25.65 -5.38 -14.70
CA HIS A 70 -25.05 -5.82 -13.44
C HIS A 70 -23.52 -5.94 -13.58
N LEU A 71 -22.83 -4.80 -13.73
CA LEU A 71 -21.39 -4.74 -13.95
C LEU A 71 -20.68 -5.19 -12.67
N SER A 72 -19.76 -6.15 -12.80
CA SER A 72 -18.85 -6.56 -11.74
C SER A 72 -17.97 -5.39 -11.30
N GLU A 73 -17.42 -5.46 -10.09
CA GLU A 73 -16.47 -4.46 -9.59
C GLU A 73 -15.28 -4.25 -10.54
N SER A 74 -14.82 -5.34 -11.17
CA SER A 74 -13.74 -5.31 -12.17
C SER A 74 -14.13 -4.52 -13.43
N GLN A 75 -15.34 -4.72 -13.94
CA GLN A 75 -15.83 -3.98 -15.09
C GLN A 75 -16.03 -2.49 -14.75
N ARG A 76 -16.56 -2.17 -13.55
CA ARG A 76 -16.68 -0.78 -13.08
C ARG A 76 -15.31 -0.11 -12.95
N ALA A 77 -14.29 -0.84 -12.49
CA ALA A 77 -12.92 -0.31 -12.42
C ALA A 77 -12.33 0.01 -13.80
N MET A 78 -12.60 -0.82 -14.82
CA MET A 78 -12.18 -0.52 -16.20
C MET A 78 -12.91 0.71 -16.78
N VAL A 79 -14.18 0.92 -16.43
CA VAL A 79 -14.91 2.15 -16.77
C VAL A 79 -14.29 3.35 -16.05
N ALA A 80 -14.01 3.23 -14.75
CA ALA A 80 -13.40 4.30 -13.97
C ALA A 80 -12.05 4.75 -14.53
N ALA A 81 -11.18 3.80 -14.93
CA ALA A 81 -9.89 4.11 -15.52
C ALA A 81 -10.02 4.94 -16.81
N ARG A 82 -11.08 4.72 -17.60
CA ARG A 82 -11.38 5.51 -18.80
C ARG A 82 -11.89 6.91 -18.46
N LEU A 83 -12.71 7.04 -17.42
CA LEU A 83 -13.27 8.33 -16.98
C LEU A 83 -12.21 9.30 -16.44
N VAL A 84 -11.18 8.78 -15.76
CA VAL A 84 -10.14 9.64 -15.17
C VAL A 84 -9.27 10.33 -16.22
N ASP A 85 -9.07 9.68 -17.36
CA ASP A 85 -8.18 10.15 -18.44
C ASP A 85 -8.97 10.56 -19.69
N TRP A 86 -10.21 11.00 -19.52
CA TRP A 86 -11.09 11.37 -20.62
C TRP A 86 -10.71 12.75 -21.17
N ASP A 87 -9.93 12.79 -22.23
CA ASP A 87 -9.74 14.01 -23.03
C ASP A 87 -10.98 14.28 -23.87
N ILE A 88 -11.52 15.51 -23.78
CA ILE A 88 -12.58 15.98 -24.68
C ILE A 88 -11.97 16.14 -26.07
N GLY A 89 -12.51 15.39 -27.03
CA GLY A 89 -12.33 15.69 -28.45
C GLY A 89 -12.99 17.03 -28.80
N ILE A 90 -12.14 18.01 -29.12
CA ILE A 90 -12.40 19.25 -29.88
C ILE A 90 -13.45 20.19 -29.27
N ASN A 91 -13.02 21.05 -28.35
CA ASN A 91 -13.39 22.48 -28.35
C ASN A 91 -12.40 23.27 -27.47
N GLN A 92 -11.59 24.13 -28.10
CA GLN A 92 -10.56 24.96 -27.46
C GLN A 92 -11.12 26.15 -26.66
N SER A 93 -12.31 26.07 -26.05
CA SER A 93 -12.93 27.27 -25.43
C SER A 93 -13.77 27.05 -24.17
N THR A 94 -13.51 26.01 -23.38
CA THR A 94 -14.06 25.95 -22.01
C THR A 94 -12.97 25.53 -21.03
N ALA A 95 -12.54 26.48 -20.20
CA ALA A 95 -11.58 26.25 -19.13
C ALA A 95 -12.23 25.40 -18.02
N GLY A 96 -12.00 24.09 -18.08
CA GLY A 96 -12.36 23.15 -17.02
C GLY A 96 -11.67 21.82 -17.30
N SER A 97 -10.73 21.42 -16.45
CA SER A 97 -10.11 20.09 -16.53
C SER A 97 -11.21 19.05 -16.29
N ALA A 98 -11.65 18.36 -17.34
CA ALA A 98 -12.67 17.32 -17.29
C ALA A 98 -12.10 15.94 -16.88
N ASN A 99 -10.83 15.85 -16.47
CA ASN A 99 -10.30 14.67 -15.82
C ASN A 99 -10.94 14.53 -14.45
N LEU A 100 -11.80 13.53 -14.30
CA LEU A 100 -12.39 13.21 -13.01
C LEU A 100 -11.26 12.69 -12.10
N PRO A 101 -10.95 13.32 -10.96
CA PRO A 101 -9.90 12.82 -10.07
C PRO A 101 -10.13 11.34 -9.73
N THR A 102 -9.08 10.54 -9.65
CA THR A 102 -9.17 9.09 -9.35
C THR A 102 -10.12 8.77 -8.20
N ARG A 103 -10.07 9.58 -7.14
CA ARG A 103 -10.95 9.50 -5.97
C ARG A 103 -12.42 9.70 -6.29
N GLU A 104 -12.71 10.67 -7.15
CA GLU A 104 -14.07 10.99 -7.55
C GLU A 104 -14.64 9.92 -8.50
N ALA A 105 -13.83 9.43 -9.45
CA ALA A 105 -14.20 8.30 -10.30
C ALA A 105 -14.50 7.03 -9.49
N ALA A 106 -13.64 6.74 -8.49
CA ALA A 106 -13.83 5.61 -7.58
C ALA A 106 -15.14 5.73 -6.77
N ARG A 107 -15.42 6.93 -6.25
CA ARG A 107 -16.65 7.22 -5.49
C ARG A 107 -17.90 7.05 -6.35
N ARG A 108 -17.94 7.66 -7.54
CA ARG A 108 -19.10 7.61 -8.45
C ARG A 108 -19.41 6.19 -8.91
N LEU A 109 -18.40 5.34 -9.07
CA LEU A 109 -18.56 3.94 -9.50
C LEU A 109 -18.61 2.93 -8.35
N SER A 110 -18.63 3.41 -7.09
CA SER A 110 -18.66 2.57 -5.89
C SER A 110 -17.58 1.48 -5.90
N ILE A 111 -16.33 1.90 -6.13
CA ILE A 111 -15.13 1.06 -6.12
C ILE A 111 -13.99 1.73 -5.34
N SER A 112 -12.92 0.99 -5.06
CA SER A 112 -11.73 1.56 -4.41
C SER A 112 -10.84 2.34 -5.39
N GLU A 113 -10.15 3.38 -4.92
CA GLU A 113 -9.11 4.07 -5.70
C GLU A 113 -8.04 3.11 -6.21
N ARG A 114 -7.73 2.07 -5.42
CA ARG A 114 -6.78 1.02 -5.79
C ARG A 114 -7.23 0.24 -7.03
N ALA A 115 -8.54 -0.04 -7.13
CA ALA A 115 -9.11 -0.73 -8.29
C ALA A 115 -8.98 0.15 -9.55
N VAL A 116 -9.17 1.46 -9.44
CA VAL A 116 -8.97 2.41 -10.55
C VAL A 116 -7.51 2.42 -11.00
N ILE A 117 -6.56 2.47 -10.06
CA ILE A 117 -5.12 2.45 -10.36
C ILE A 117 -4.73 1.13 -11.04
N ALA A 118 -5.24 -0.01 -10.55
CA ALA A 118 -4.99 -1.31 -11.16
C ALA A 118 -5.55 -1.37 -12.59
N ALA A 119 -6.77 -0.88 -12.80
CA ALA A 119 -7.39 -0.82 -14.12
C ALA A 119 -6.64 0.10 -15.11
N LYS A 120 -6.06 1.22 -14.63
CA LYS A 120 -5.18 2.07 -15.46
C LYS A 120 -3.94 1.30 -15.93
N ARG A 121 -3.25 0.61 -15.02
CA ARG A 121 -2.08 -0.22 -15.38
C ARG A 121 -2.43 -1.27 -16.43
N ILE A 122 -3.57 -1.95 -16.28
CA ILE A 122 -4.05 -2.95 -17.25
C ILE A 122 -4.38 -2.32 -18.60
N ARG A 123 -4.97 -1.12 -18.62
CA ARG A 123 -5.21 -0.40 -19.88
C ARG A 123 -3.89 -0.06 -20.59
N ASP A 124 -2.88 0.39 -19.84
CA ASP A 124 -1.63 0.90 -20.40
C ASP A 124 -0.66 -0.22 -20.83
N HIS A 125 -0.69 -1.36 -20.15
CA HIS A 125 0.27 -2.46 -20.34
C HIS A 125 -0.36 -3.81 -20.67
N GLY A 126 -1.69 -3.91 -20.65
CA GLY A 126 -2.41 -5.14 -20.94
C GLY A 126 -2.59 -5.36 -22.44
N ALA A 127 -2.48 -6.62 -22.85
CA ALA A 127 -2.89 -7.06 -24.18
C ALA A 127 -4.39 -6.82 -24.41
N ALA A 128 -4.82 -6.64 -25.66
CA ALA A 128 -6.23 -6.44 -25.99
C ALA A 128 -7.11 -7.59 -25.46
N GLU A 129 -6.59 -8.81 -25.54
CA GLU A 129 -7.21 -10.04 -25.05
C GLU A 129 -7.40 -10.03 -23.53
N LEU A 130 -6.48 -9.38 -22.79
CA LEU A 130 -6.60 -9.24 -21.33
C LEU A 130 -7.74 -8.29 -20.96
N ILE A 131 -7.85 -7.19 -21.68
CA ILE A 131 -8.90 -6.18 -21.48
C ILE A 131 -10.27 -6.78 -21.81
N GLU A 132 -10.38 -7.53 -22.91
CA GLU A 132 -11.62 -8.23 -23.27
C GLU A 132 -11.96 -9.36 -22.27
N ALA A 133 -10.97 -10.12 -21.78
CA ALA A 133 -11.21 -11.13 -20.77
C ALA A 133 -11.76 -10.54 -19.44
N ILE A 134 -11.38 -9.31 -19.08
CA ILE A 134 -11.96 -8.59 -17.95
C ILE A 134 -13.37 -8.08 -18.28
N ARG A 135 -13.58 -7.61 -19.51
CA ARG A 135 -14.90 -7.17 -19.97
C ARG A 135 -15.91 -8.31 -19.95
N ASP A 136 -15.51 -9.52 -20.33
CA ASP A 136 -16.35 -10.73 -20.29
C ASP A 136 -16.55 -11.29 -18.87
N GLY A 137 -15.82 -10.78 -17.88
CA GLY A 137 -15.86 -11.29 -16.51
C GLY A 137 -15.03 -12.54 -16.26
N ARG A 138 -14.31 -13.05 -17.25
CA ARG A 138 -13.39 -14.21 -17.15
C ARG A 138 -12.16 -13.93 -16.30
N VAL A 139 -11.74 -12.66 -16.24
CA VAL A 139 -10.57 -12.22 -15.46
C VAL A 139 -10.95 -11.05 -14.57
N SER A 140 -10.57 -11.12 -13.29
CA SER A 140 -10.73 -9.97 -12.38
C SER A 140 -9.65 -8.92 -12.63
N VAL A 141 -9.92 -7.65 -12.32
CA VAL A 141 -8.90 -6.58 -12.36
C VAL A 141 -7.69 -6.91 -11.50
N HIS A 142 -7.87 -7.61 -10.38
CA HIS A 142 -6.75 -8.01 -9.54
C HIS A 142 -5.85 -9.07 -10.18
N ALA A 143 -6.44 -10.06 -10.88
CA ALA A 143 -5.67 -11.04 -11.64
C ALA A 143 -5.03 -10.39 -12.87
N GLY A 144 -5.77 -9.53 -13.58
CA GLY A 144 -5.27 -8.81 -14.74
C GLY A 144 -4.11 -7.87 -14.42
N GLU A 145 -4.12 -7.21 -13.26
CA GLU A 145 -3.01 -6.37 -12.84
C GLU A 145 -1.70 -7.17 -12.72
N ALA A 146 -1.76 -8.39 -12.18
CA ALA A 146 -0.58 -9.26 -12.11
C ALA A 146 -0.12 -9.68 -13.51
N LEU A 147 -1.04 -10.02 -14.41
CA LEU A 147 -0.71 -10.42 -15.78
C LEU A 147 -0.13 -9.26 -16.61
N SER A 148 -0.55 -8.02 -16.35
CA SER A 148 0.00 -6.83 -17.02
C SER A 148 1.48 -6.56 -16.73
N ASP A 149 2.08 -7.30 -15.79
CA ASP A 149 3.53 -7.26 -15.52
C ASP A 149 4.33 -8.10 -16.54
N LEU A 150 3.68 -8.99 -17.29
CA LEU A 150 4.30 -9.85 -18.32
C LEU A 150 4.40 -9.13 -19.67
N ALA A 151 5.29 -9.62 -20.54
CA ALA A 151 5.28 -9.26 -21.96
C ALA A 151 3.94 -9.64 -22.63
N VAL A 152 3.54 -8.89 -23.66
CA VAL A 152 2.23 -9.04 -24.33
C VAL A 152 2.03 -10.46 -24.86
N GLU A 153 3.07 -11.09 -25.40
CA GLU A 153 3.05 -12.45 -25.91
C GLU A 153 2.76 -13.47 -24.79
N ALA A 154 3.40 -13.31 -23.64
CA ALA A 154 3.18 -14.16 -22.47
C ALA A 154 1.79 -13.93 -21.85
N GLN A 155 1.26 -12.70 -21.89
CA GLN A 155 -0.12 -12.44 -21.50
C GLN A 155 -1.11 -13.23 -22.35
N ARG A 156 -0.92 -13.20 -23.68
CA ARG A 156 -1.77 -13.95 -24.64
C ARG A 156 -1.72 -15.45 -24.40
N GLU A 157 -0.53 -16.00 -24.19
CA GLU A 157 -0.36 -17.44 -23.93
C GLU A 157 -1.10 -17.88 -22.66
N VAL A 158 -1.03 -17.08 -21.59
CA VAL A 158 -1.75 -17.38 -20.34
C VAL A 158 -3.26 -17.30 -20.54
N LEU A 159 -3.74 -16.30 -21.28
CA LEU A 159 -5.16 -16.09 -21.55
C LEU A 159 -5.79 -17.13 -22.48
N ALA A 160 -4.97 -17.83 -23.29
CA ALA A 160 -5.43 -18.94 -24.12
C ALA A 160 -5.75 -20.22 -23.31
N ARG A 161 -5.36 -20.29 -22.03
CA ARG A 161 -5.61 -21.42 -21.14
C ARG A 161 -6.93 -21.27 -20.40
N GLU A 162 -7.37 -22.35 -19.75
CA GLU A 162 -8.59 -22.32 -18.92
C GLU A 162 -8.46 -21.32 -17.74
N GLU A 163 -9.60 -20.81 -17.27
CA GLU A 163 -9.69 -19.79 -16.22
C GLU A 163 -8.89 -20.15 -14.96
N LYS A 164 -8.90 -21.42 -14.54
CA LYS A 164 -8.15 -21.90 -13.39
C LYS A 164 -6.64 -21.68 -13.54
N HIS A 165 -6.10 -21.85 -14.74
CA HIS A 165 -4.68 -21.64 -15.04
C HIS A 165 -4.33 -20.16 -15.06
N ILE A 166 -5.22 -19.30 -15.58
CA ILE A 166 -5.05 -17.84 -15.54
C ILE A 166 -4.93 -17.36 -14.09
N VAL A 167 -5.83 -17.82 -13.21
CA VAL A 167 -5.83 -17.47 -11.78
C VAL A 167 -4.58 -18.00 -11.08
N ALA A 168 -4.16 -19.23 -11.38
CA ALA A 168 -2.95 -19.82 -10.82
C ALA A 168 -1.69 -19.02 -11.21
N ARG A 169 -1.55 -18.69 -12.50
CA ARG A 169 -0.40 -17.90 -13.00
C ARG A 169 -0.39 -16.50 -12.39
N ALA A 170 -1.53 -15.83 -12.33
CA ALA A 170 -1.64 -14.54 -11.65
C ALA A 170 -1.29 -14.62 -10.15
N LYS A 171 -1.52 -15.77 -9.49
CA LYS A 171 -1.12 -15.99 -8.09
C LYS A 171 0.39 -16.17 -7.94
N GLU A 172 1.04 -16.88 -8.85
CA GLU A 172 2.50 -17.05 -8.89
C GLU A 172 3.21 -15.71 -9.05
N ILE A 173 2.80 -14.91 -10.04
CA ILE A 173 3.38 -13.58 -10.29
C ILE A 173 3.26 -12.69 -9.05
N ARG A 174 2.10 -12.73 -8.38
CA ARG A 174 1.91 -11.98 -7.13
C ARG A 174 2.84 -12.44 -6.02
N ALA A 175 3.06 -13.75 -5.88
CA ALA A 175 3.98 -14.31 -4.89
C ALA A 175 5.45 -13.94 -5.18
N GLU A 176 5.87 -13.95 -6.44
CA GLU A 176 7.20 -13.51 -6.85
C GLU A 176 7.39 -12.01 -6.61
N ARG A 177 6.41 -11.19 -6.97
CA ARG A 177 6.41 -9.75 -6.70
C ARG A 177 6.44 -9.46 -5.19
N GLN A 178 5.82 -10.30 -4.37
CA GLN A 178 5.89 -10.21 -2.91
C GLN A 178 7.31 -10.49 -2.41
N LYS A 179 7.97 -11.55 -2.91
CA LYS A 179 9.37 -11.87 -2.57
C LYS A 179 10.32 -10.76 -2.98
N LEU A 180 10.18 -10.21 -4.19
CA LEU A 180 11.02 -9.12 -4.67
C LEU A 180 10.84 -7.85 -3.81
N ARG A 181 9.59 -7.45 -3.54
CA ARG A 181 9.30 -6.34 -2.62
C ARG A 181 9.88 -6.59 -1.23
N HIS A 182 9.83 -7.83 -0.74
CA HIS A 182 10.42 -8.20 0.53
C HIS A 182 11.95 -8.05 0.54
N ALA A 183 12.63 -8.46 -0.54
CA ALA A 183 14.08 -8.32 -0.67
C ALA A 183 14.52 -6.85 -0.77
N VAL A 184 13.85 -6.07 -1.63
CA VAL A 184 14.10 -4.61 -1.75
C VAL A 184 13.81 -3.89 -0.42
N ARG A 185 12.81 -4.35 0.33
CA ARG A 185 12.51 -3.83 1.67
C ARG A 185 13.63 -4.13 2.65
N LEU A 186 14.15 -5.36 2.69
CA LEU A 186 15.27 -5.71 3.57
C LEU A 186 16.51 -4.87 3.27
N THR A 187 16.85 -4.69 2.00
CA THR A 187 18.00 -3.86 1.62
C THR A 187 17.79 -2.38 1.96
N HIS A 188 16.57 -1.84 1.79
CA HIS A 188 16.25 -0.48 2.23
C HIS A 188 16.33 -0.34 3.75
N MET A 189 15.82 -1.30 4.52
CA MET A 189 15.92 -1.31 5.99
C MET A 189 17.37 -1.33 6.46
N ASP A 190 18.23 -2.13 5.82
CA ASP A 190 19.66 -2.20 6.14
C ASP A 190 20.37 -0.87 5.81
N MET A 191 19.99 -0.21 4.71
CA MET A 191 20.51 1.12 4.34
C MET A 191 20.07 2.21 5.33
N VAL A 192 18.79 2.25 5.74
CA VAL A 192 18.30 3.22 6.75
C VAL A 192 18.97 2.97 8.10
N ARG A 193 19.18 1.70 8.49
CA ARG A 193 19.90 1.37 9.73
C ARG A 193 21.36 1.83 9.68
N ALA A 194 22.03 1.67 8.53
CA ALA A 194 23.41 2.10 8.33
C ALA A 194 23.55 3.63 8.33
N ASN A 195 22.68 4.33 7.60
CA ASN A 195 22.69 5.80 7.52
C ASN A 195 22.20 6.47 8.81
N GLY A 196 21.23 5.87 9.51
CA GLY A 196 20.71 6.36 10.77
C GLY A 196 21.73 6.34 11.90
N ARG A 197 22.54 5.27 11.99
CA ARG A 197 23.67 5.23 12.93
C ARG A 197 24.72 6.32 12.68
N ALA A 198 24.83 6.81 11.44
CA ALA A 198 25.78 7.84 11.05
C ALA A 198 25.27 9.28 11.29
N THR A 199 23.95 9.49 11.28
CA THR A 199 23.30 10.81 11.40
C THR A 199 22.79 11.13 12.81
N ALA A 200 22.49 10.12 13.64
CA ALA A 200 22.09 10.33 15.02
C ALA A 200 23.29 10.76 15.89
N PRO A 201 23.24 11.90 16.61
CA PRO A 201 24.33 12.29 17.49
C PRO A 201 24.54 11.24 18.60
N GLY A 202 25.76 10.71 18.70
CA GLY A 202 26.10 9.59 19.59
C GLY A 202 26.06 9.92 21.10
N LYS A 203 26.03 11.21 21.47
CA LYS A 203 25.76 11.68 22.85
C LYS A 203 24.98 12.99 22.80
N LEU A 204 23.91 13.08 23.59
CA LEU A 204 23.16 14.32 23.78
C LEU A 204 23.94 15.23 24.75
N LYS A 205 24.01 16.53 24.43
CA LYS A 205 24.88 17.50 25.14
C LYS A 205 24.29 18.03 26.45
N ARG A 206 23.02 17.76 26.72
CA ARG A 206 22.27 18.19 27.91
C ARG A 206 21.19 17.17 28.25
N THR A 207 20.68 17.27 29.48
CA THR A 207 19.49 16.54 29.92
C THR A 207 18.22 17.36 29.74
N TYR A 208 17.07 16.68 29.64
CA TYR A 208 15.77 17.26 29.31
C TYR A 208 14.73 16.93 30.39
N PRO A 209 14.02 17.95 30.90
CA PRO A 209 12.86 17.73 31.79
C PRO A 209 11.63 17.19 31.08
N VAL A 210 11.54 17.31 29.75
CA VAL A 210 10.40 16.85 28.95
C VAL A 210 10.87 15.98 27.80
N GLY A 211 10.36 14.74 27.73
CA GLY A 211 10.59 13.81 26.63
C GLY A 211 9.33 13.49 25.85
N TYR A 212 9.44 13.36 24.54
CA TYR A 212 8.39 12.89 23.65
C TYR A 212 8.92 11.75 22.77
N LEU A 213 8.32 10.56 22.87
CA LEU A 213 8.84 9.33 22.28
C LEU A 213 7.82 8.73 21.31
N ASP A 214 8.22 8.52 20.06
CA ASP A 214 7.49 7.70 19.08
C ASP A 214 8.28 6.42 18.75
N CYS A 215 8.35 5.52 19.74
CA CYS A 215 9.17 4.31 19.66
C CYS A 215 8.83 3.45 18.42
N PRO A 216 9.84 2.96 17.67
CA PRO A 216 9.62 2.20 16.45
C PRO A 216 9.31 0.72 16.77
N TRP A 217 8.14 0.45 17.34
CA TRP A 217 7.73 -0.86 17.84
C TRP A 217 7.81 -1.99 16.79
N LYS A 218 8.52 -3.08 17.12
CA LYS A 218 8.48 -4.33 16.37
C LYS A 218 7.33 -5.21 16.85
N TYR A 219 6.38 -5.49 15.97
CA TYR A 219 5.23 -6.35 16.27
C TYR A 219 5.57 -7.84 16.10
N GLY A 220 5.02 -8.69 16.96
CA GLY A 220 5.03 -10.13 16.74
C GLY A 220 4.13 -10.53 15.55
N VAL A 221 4.70 -11.13 14.50
CA VAL A 221 3.94 -11.64 13.34
C VAL A 221 3.77 -13.15 13.41
N ARG A 222 2.55 -13.65 13.14
CA ARG A 222 2.19 -15.09 13.17
C ARG A 222 2.78 -15.90 12.00
N SER A 223 3.25 -15.22 10.95
CA SER A 223 3.96 -15.78 9.79
C SER A 223 4.91 -14.73 9.21
N GLU A 224 6.19 -15.07 9.04
CA GLU A 224 7.20 -14.13 8.51
C GLU A 224 7.00 -13.81 7.02
N VAL A 225 6.40 -14.73 6.26
CA VAL A 225 6.26 -14.64 4.79
C VAL A 225 4.97 -13.95 4.37
N THR A 226 3.85 -14.23 5.05
CA THR A 226 2.51 -13.70 4.68
C THR A 226 1.95 -12.68 5.66
N GLY A 227 2.45 -12.65 6.91
CA GLY A 227 1.91 -11.78 7.97
C GLY A 227 2.46 -10.35 7.99
N ARG A 228 3.48 -10.04 7.17
CA ARG A 228 4.14 -8.73 7.17
C ARG A 228 3.50 -7.69 6.25
N GLU A 229 2.48 -8.01 5.45
CA GLU A 229 1.90 -7.05 4.48
C GLU A 229 1.37 -5.75 5.11
N LYS A 230 0.97 -5.77 6.39
CA LYS A 230 0.48 -4.60 7.14
C LYS A 230 1.38 -4.20 8.31
N SER A 231 2.59 -4.77 8.40
CA SER A 231 3.53 -4.51 9.50
C SER A 231 4.17 -3.13 9.37
N ALA A 232 4.37 -2.44 10.50
CA ALA A 232 5.11 -1.18 10.55
C ALA A 232 6.54 -1.28 9.96
N GLU A 233 7.12 -2.49 10.02
CA GLU A 233 8.41 -2.87 9.39
C GLU A 233 8.50 -2.59 7.88
N ASN A 234 7.38 -2.38 7.20
CA ASN A 234 7.39 -2.04 5.77
C ASN A 234 7.70 -0.57 5.49
N HIS A 235 7.66 0.29 6.50
CA HIS A 235 7.77 1.74 6.33
C HIS A 235 9.00 2.36 7.02
N TYR A 236 9.51 1.74 8.09
CA TYR A 236 10.70 2.19 8.82
C TYR A 236 11.33 1.01 9.60
N PRO A 237 12.64 1.05 9.91
CA PRO A 237 13.25 0.04 10.78
C PRO A 237 12.58 0.03 12.16
N THR A 238 12.06 -1.13 12.56
CA THR A 238 11.50 -1.34 13.90
C THR A 238 12.50 -2.00 14.83
N MET A 239 12.34 -1.77 16.13
CA MET A 239 13.17 -2.30 17.20
C MET A 239 12.32 -3.14 18.16
N THR A 240 12.92 -4.18 18.75
CA THR A 240 12.28 -4.87 19.87
C THR A 240 12.20 -3.94 21.08
N THR A 241 11.29 -4.24 22.01
CA THR A 241 11.16 -3.49 23.26
C THR A 241 12.47 -3.47 24.04
N ASP A 242 13.22 -4.57 24.05
CA ASP A 242 14.53 -4.67 24.71
C ASP A 242 15.56 -3.75 24.05
N GLU A 243 15.66 -3.77 22.70
CA GLU A 243 16.56 -2.88 21.96
C GLU A 243 16.24 -1.39 22.20
N ILE A 244 14.95 -1.04 22.32
CA ILE A 244 14.49 0.31 22.63
C ILE A 244 14.94 0.71 24.04
N ILE A 245 14.72 -0.17 25.03
CA ILE A 245 15.10 0.08 26.43
C ILE A 245 16.62 0.26 26.55
N ASP A 246 17.40 -0.64 25.95
CA ASP A 246 18.86 -0.58 26.02
C ASP A 246 19.41 0.71 25.40
N LEU A 247 18.88 1.09 24.24
CA LEU A 247 19.24 2.34 23.58
C LEU A 247 18.89 3.56 24.45
N LEU A 248 17.67 3.61 24.98
CA LEU A 248 17.22 4.74 25.81
C LEU A 248 17.98 4.84 27.13
N LYS A 249 18.35 3.71 27.75
CA LYS A 249 19.23 3.67 28.93
C LYS A 249 20.65 4.14 28.61
N GLN A 250 21.16 3.82 27.43
CA GLN A 250 22.48 4.30 26.99
C GLN A 250 22.48 5.81 26.75
N LEU A 251 21.38 6.35 26.20
CA LEU A 251 21.24 7.79 25.96
C LEU A 251 20.95 8.57 27.25
N ASP A 252 20.15 7.99 28.16
CA ASP A 252 19.50 8.58 29.35
C ASP A 252 19.44 10.11 29.29
N PRO A 253 18.65 10.67 28.37
CA PRO A 253 18.70 12.10 28.10
C PRO A 253 17.89 12.90 29.11
N PHE A 254 17.32 12.30 30.15
CA PHE A 254 16.33 12.95 30.99
C PHE A 254 16.97 13.50 32.27
N SER A 255 16.43 14.60 32.82
CA SER A 255 16.86 15.13 34.13
C SER A 255 16.30 14.31 35.30
N GLU A 256 16.80 14.54 36.52
CA GLU A 256 16.31 13.86 37.74
C GLU A 256 14.80 14.02 37.92
N ASN A 257 14.30 15.25 37.72
CA ASN A 257 12.89 15.55 37.63
C ASN A 257 12.51 15.66 36.15
N ALA A 258 11.71 14.72 35.64
CA ALA A 258 11.34 14.70 34.23
C ALA A 258 9.95 14.07 34.01
N VAL A 259 9.30 14.49 32.93
CA VAL A 259 8.07 13.88 32.41
C VAL A 259 8.33 13.37 31.00
N ILE A 260 7.83 12.17 30.70
CA ILE A 260 7.90 11.59 29.36
C ILE A 260 6.51 11.25 28.84
N TYR A 261 6.34 11.50 27.55
CA TYR A 261 5.16 11.22 26.76
C TYR A 261 5.55 10.17 25.73
N CYS A 262 5.06 8.93 25.87
CA CYS A 262 5.48 7.79 25.07
C CYS A 262 4.30 7.19 24.29
N TRP A 263 4.36 7.23 22.96
CA TRP A 263 3.35 6.64 22.11
C TRP A 263 3.38 5.11 22.16
N ALA A 264 2.21 4.53 22.36
CA ALA A 264 1.96 3.10 22.26
C ALA A 264 0.70 2.85 21.42
N THR A 265 0.77 1.84 20.56
CA THR A 265 -0.44 1.27 19.94
C THR A 265 -1.10 0.29 20.90
N ASN A 266 -2.36 -0.09 20.64
CA ASN A 266 -3.10 -1.00 21.52
C ASN A 266 -2.34 -2.28 21.89
N PRO A 267 -1.69 -3.00 20.93
CA PRO A 267 -0.91 -4.19 21.27
C PRO A 267 0.37 -3.89 22.05
N MET A 268 0.91 -2.68 21.91
CA MET A 268 2.19 -2.26 22.52
C MET A 268 2.00 -1.52 23.85
N LEU A 269 0.80 -1.52 24.43
CA LEU A 269 0.52 -0.86 25.70
C LEU A 269 1.44 -1.36 26.82
N LEU A 270 1.56 -2.68 26.96
CA LEU A 270 2.40 -3.28 28.02
C LEU A 270 3.88 -3.00 27.78
N ASP A 271 4.33 -2.99 26.52
CA ASP A 271 5.70 -2.63 26.15
C ASP A 271 6.00 -1.16 26.45
N GLY A 272 5.06 -0.26 26.15
CA GLY A 272 5.16 1.16 26.49
C GLY A 272 5.29 1.36 28.00
N LEU A 273 4.46 0.69 28.81
CA LEU A 273 4.56 0.74 30.27
C LEU A 273 5.89 0.17 30.78
N ARG A 274 6.40 -0.88 30.15
CA ARG A 274 7.71 -1.46 30.46
C ARG A 274 8.84 -0.48 30.15
N VAL A 275 8.79 0.23 29.02
CA VAL A 275 9.75 1.30 28.69
C VAL A 275 9.76 2.38 29.77
N LEU A 276 8.59 2.84 30.23
CA LEU A 276 8.53 3.82 31.33
C LEU A 276 9.23 3.28 32.59
N ALA A 277 8.85 2.09 33.03
CA ALA A 277 9.35 1.49 34.26
C ALA A 277 10.89 1.27 34.22
N GLU A 278 11.41 0.75 33.11
CA GLU A 278 12.83 0.44 32.94
C GLU A 278 13.71 1.70 32.85
N LEU A 279 13.14 2.84 32.45
CA LEU A 279 13.81 4.14 32.45
C LEU A 279 13.65 4.90 33.78
N GLY A 280 13.04 4.27 34.78
CA GLY A 280 12.82 4.87 36.10
C GLY A 280 11.63 5.85 36.17
N PHE A 281 10.70 5.78 35.21
CA PHE A 281 9.49 6.58 35.21
C PHE A 281 8.30 5.79 35.78
N THR A 282 7.57 6.41 36.70
CA THR A 282 6.29 5.91 37.17
C THR A 282 5.19 6.37 36.22
N TYR A 283 4.41 5.43 35.69
CA TYR A 283 3.21 5.75 34.93
C TYR A 283 2.21 6.53 35.77
N VAL A 284 1.62 7.59 35.22
CA VAL A 284 0.64 8.43 35.92
C VAL A 284 -0.68 8.57 35.18
N HIS A 285 -0.65 8.71 33.86
CA HIS A 285 -1.84 9.03 33.06
C HIS A 285 -1.58 8.70 31.57
N HIS A 286 -2.60 8.81 30.72
CA HIS A 286 -2.41 8.79 29.27
C HIS A 286 -3.43 9.68 28.54
N TRP A 287 -3.09 10.09 27.32
CA TRP A 287 -4.04 10.71 26.38
C TRP A 287 -4.30 9.77 25.20
N ILE A 288 -5.41 9.99 24.52
CA ILE A 288 -5.89 9.14 23.42
C ILE A 288 -5.99 9.98 22.16
N TRP A 289 -5.44 9.46 21.08
CA TRP A 289 -5.72 9.95 19.73
C TRP A 289 -6.80 9.09 19.07
N ASP A 290 -7.99 9.64 18.87
CA ASP A 290 -9.06 9.04 18.05
C ASP A 290 -8.82 9.35 16.56
N LYS A 291 -8.44 8.33 15.79
CA LYS A 291 -8.08 8.45 14.37
C LYS A 291 -9.27 8.58 13.42
N GLU A 292 -10.49 8.57 13.96
CA GLU A 292 -11.79 8.53 13.26
C GLU A 292 -12.07 7.26 12.44
N VAL A 293 -11.07 6.76 11.72
CA VAL A 293 -11.18 5.61 10.82
C VAL A 293 -10.58 4.38 11.46
N ALA A 294 -11.41 3.38 11.73
CA ALA A 294 -10.99 2.13 12.33
C ALA A 294 -10.04 1.36 11.39
N GLY A 295 -8.84 1.09 11.90
CA GLY A 295 -7.82 0.28 11.24
C GLY A 295 -8.14 -1.21 11.27
N THR A 296 -7.08 -1.99 11.10
CA THR A 296 -7.12 -3.43 11.37
C THR A 296 -7.12 -3.69 12.87
N GLY A 297 -7.44 -4.92 13.26
CA GLY A 297 -7.23 -5.40 14.62
C GLY A 297 -7.83 -6.80 14.77
N TYR A 298 -7.39 -7.52 15.79
CA TYR A 298 -7.74 -8.93 15.97
C TYR A 298 -9.00 -9.12 16.83
N TRP A 299 -9.02 -8.50 18.01
CA TRP A 299 -10.13 -8.57 18.97
C TRP A 299 -11.11 -7.40 18.85
N GLY A 300 -10.61 -6.25 18.41
CA GLY A 300 -11.36 -5.06 18.05
C GLY A 300 -10.65 -4.33 16.93
N ARG A 301 -11.33 -3.43 16.21
CA ARG A 301 -10.69 -2.65 15.14
C ARG A 301 -10.00 -1.43 15.75
N ASP A 302 -8.70 -1.30 15.54
CA ASP A 302 -7.90 -0.24 16.17
C ASP A 302 -8.24 1.13 15.56
N ARG A 303 -9.01 1.93 16.32
CA ARG A 303 -9.38 3.31 15.94
C ARG A 303 -8.56 4.37 16.68
N HIS A 304 -7.77 3.99 17.67
CA HIS A 304 -7.02 4.94 18.48
C HIS A 304 -5.57 4.52 18.72
N GLU A 305 -4.77 5.47 19.17
CA GLU A 305 -3.44 5.29 19.75
C GLU A 305 -3.38 5.96 21.12
N ILE A 306 -2.45 5.51 21.96
CA ILE A 306 -2.33 5.92 23.35
C ILE A 306 -1.00 6.66 23.54
N LEU A 307 -1.04 7.84 24.13
CA LEU A 307 0.14 8.58 24.58
C LEU A 307 0.29 8.42 26.08
N LEU A 308 1.16 7.52 26.51
CA LEU A 308 1.42 7.25 27.92
C LEU A 308 2.22 8.40 28.55
N ILE A 309 1.90 8.75 29.79
CA ILE A 309 2.57 9.80 30.56
C ILE A 309 3.25 9.16 31.76
N GLY A 310 4.57 9.29 31.83
CA GLY A 310 5.40 8.83 32.93
C GLY A 310 6.09 10.00 33.62
N ARG A 311 6.23 9.95 34.95
CA ARG A 311 7.01 10.93 35.73
C ARG A 311 8.19 10.28 36.43
N ARG A 312 9.29 11.03 36.54
CA ARG A 312 10.47 10.69 37.34
C ARG A 312 10.77 11.86 38.26
N GLY A 313 11.06 11.55 39.52
CA GLY A 313 11.25 12.56 40.57
C GLY A 313 9.97 13.33 40.90
N ASP A 314 10.18 14.58 41.33
CA ASP A 314 9.11 15.51 41.70
C ASP A 314 8.89 16.53 40.59
N VAL A 315 7.87 16.25 39.77
CA VAL A 315 7.47 17.11 38.65
C VAL A 315 6.08 17.63 38.95
N ALA A 316 5.94 18.97 38.97
CA ALA A 316 4.66 19.61 39.14
C ALA A 316 3.72 19.21 37.99
N ALA A 317 2.52 18.75 38.36
CA ALA A 317 1.46 18.55 37.39
C ALA A 317 1.09 19.89 36.73
N PRO A 318 0.58 19.88 35.49
CA PRO A 318 0.05 21.07 34.85
C PRO A 318 -0.99 21.79 35.72
N LEU A 319 -1.10 23.12 35.59
CA LEU A 319 -2.06 23.92 36.33
C LEU A 319 -3.50 23.47 36.03
N PRO A 320 -4.37 23.31 37.05
CA PRO A 320 -5.79 22.99 36.83
C PRO A 320 -6.44 23.93 35.81
N GLY A 321 -7.05 23.37 34.77
CA GLY A 321 -7.68 24.11 33.68
C GLY A 321 -6.79 24.35 32.46
N SER A 322 -5.47 24.07 32.54
CA SER A 322 -4.59 24.11 31.37
C SER A 322 -4.46 22.77 30.65
N GLN A 323 -4.98 21.69 31.25
CA GLN A 323 -4.90 20.34 30.68
C GLN A 323 -5.83 20.19 29.46
N PRO A 324 -5.44 19.43 28.44
CA PRO A 324 -6.36 19.05 27.37
C PRO A 324 -7.42 18.07 27.88
N GLU A 325 -8.53 17.95 27.14
CA GLU A 325 -9.35 16.74 27.24
C GLU A 325 -8.52 15.51 26.89
N THR A 326 -8.79 14.38 27.54
CA THR A 326 -7.94 13.19 27.42
C THR A 326 -8.09 12.47 26.08
N VAL A 327 -9.06 12.85 25.27
CA VAL A 327 -9.32 12.30 23.93
C VAL A 327 -9.27 13.43 22.91
N HIS A 328 -8.31 13.37 21.99
CA HIS A 328 -8.25 14.26 20.82
C HIS A 328 -8.66 13.50 19.57
N ARG A 329 -9.60 14.06 18.80
CA ARG A 329 -10.09 13.44 17.56
C ARG A 329 -9.49 14.15 16.35
N GLU A 330 -8.76 13.39 15.54
CA GLU A 330 -8.18 13.88 14.30
C GLU A 330 -7.93 12.73 13.33
N ARG A 331 -8.36 12.89 12.08
CA ARG A 331 -8.14 11.88 11.05
C ARG A 331 -6.65 11.71 10.74
N LYS A 332 -6.20 10.45 10.70
CA LYS A 332 -4.82 10.11 10.27
C LYS A 332 -4.50 10.64 8.87
N THR A 333 -3.28 11.16 8.68
CA THR A 333 -2.75 11.64 7.40
C THR A 333 -1.74 10.64 6.81
N LYS A 334 -0.57 11.09 6.31
CA LYS A 334 0.48 10.20 5.74
C LYS A 334 1.04 9.24 6.82
N HIS A 335 1.53 8.08 6.39
CA HIS A 335 1.86 6.92 7.24
C HIS A 335 2.57 7.27 8.56
N SER A 336 1.95 6.86 9.68
CA SER A 336 2.49 6.93 11.05
C SER A 336 2.81 8.32 11.61
N ALA A 337 2.48 9.41 10.91
CA ALA A 337 2.61 10.77 11.44
C ALA A 337 1.62 10.99 12.60
N LYS A 338 2.14 11.42 13.75
CA LYS A 338 1.34 11.76 14.94
C LYS A 338 0.80 13.19 14.79
N PRO A 339 -0.41 13.49 15.31
CA PRO A 339 -0.95 14.83 15.27
C PRO A 339 -0.05 15.85 15.96
N ASP A 340 0.10 17.03 15.35
CA ASP A 340 0.89 18.13 15.93
C ASP A 340 0.28 18.64 17.24
N PHE A 341 -1.04 18.50 17.39
CA PHE A 341 -1.81 18.84 18.59
C PHE A 341 -1.14 18.38 19.90
N PHE A 342 -0.59 17.16 19.93
CA PHE A 342 0.00 16.60 21.15
C PHE A 342 1.31 17.31 21.51
N ALA A 343 2.19 17.53 20.52
CA ALA A 343 3.45 18.23 20.72
C ALA A 343 3.21 19.70 21.09
N GLU A 344 2.28 20.39 20.41
CA GLU A 344 1.88 21.78 20.70
C GLU A 344 1.26 21.91 22.10
N THR A 345 0.48 20.92 22.52
CA THR A 345 -0.08 20.89 23.87
C THR A 345 1.00 20.74 24.93
N ILE A 346 1.98 19.84 24.72
CA ILE A 346 3.12 19.71 25.62
C ILE A 346 3.93 21.01 25.65
N GLU A 347 4.10 21.69 24.52
CA GLU A 347 4.78 22.99 24.45
C GLU A 347 4.08 24.06 25.30
N ARG A 348 2.75 24.16 25.19
CA ARG A 348 1.92 25.07 25.98
C ARG A 348 1.96 24.77 27.48
N LEU A 349 2.05 23.49 27.86
CA LEU A 349 2.13 23.08 29.27
C LEU A 349 3.51 23.34 29.90
N PHE A 350 4.57 23.36 29.09
CA PHE A 350 5.95 23.54 29.56
C PHE A 350 6.65 24.67 28.77
N PRO A 351 6.16 25.92 28.88
CA PRO A 351 6.74 27.05 28.15
C PRO A 351 8.18 27.31 28.60
N GLY A 352 9.10 27.52 27.65
CA GLY A 352 10.51 27.81 27.93
C GLY A 352 11.33 26.66 28.51
N VAL A 353 10.72 25.50 28.77
CA VAL A 353 11.42 24.30 29.25
C VAL A 353 12.05 23.57 28.06
N ALA A 354 13.28 23.08 28.22
CA ALA A 354 13.97 22.27 27.22
C ALA A 354 13.26 20.92 27.02
N LYS A 355 13.09 20.52 25.75
CA LYS A 355 12.35 19.32 25.38
C LYS A 355 13.12 18.54 24.32
N ILE A 356 12.97 17.22 24.34
CA ILE A 356 13.54 16.34 23.33
C ILE A 356 12.48 15.41 22.72
N GLU A 357 12.46 15.33 21.39
CA GLU A 357 11.73 14.31 20.64
C GLU A 357 12.68 13.16 20.25
N LEU A 358 12.41 11.96 20.75
CA LEU A 358 13.18 10.74 20.45
C LEU A 358 12.47 9.89 19.41
N PHE A 359 13.27 9.30 18.52
CA PHE A 359 12.79 8.63 17.29
C PHE A 359 12.08 9.61 16.34
N CYS A 360 12.49 10.87 16.38
CA CYS A 360 11.93 11.94 15.57
C CYS A 360 12.20 11.68 14.07
N ARG A 361 11.19 11.95 13.23
CA ARG A 361 11.29 11.88 11.77
C ARG A 361 11.20 13.26 11.11
N ALA A 362 10.51 14.18 11.75
CA ALA A 362 10.31 15.55 11.27
C ALA A 362 10.57 16.52 12.44
N PRO A 363 11.73 17.18 12.46
CA PRO A 363 12.09 18.12 13.52
C PRO A 363 11.07 19.25 13.67
N ARG A 364 10.82 19.67 14.92
CA ARG A 364 9.91 20.76 15.26
C ARG A 364 10.69 21.96 15.80
N PRO A 365 10.33 23.20 15.43
CA PRO A 365 10.91 24.39 16.06
C PRO A 365 10.75 24.34 17.58
N GLY A 366 11.78 24.73 18.33
CA GLY A 366 11.74 24.74 19.80
C GLY A 366 11.98 23.38 20.49
N TRP A 367 12.15 22.29 19.73
CA TRP A 367 12.46 20.96 20.24
C TRP A 367 13.85 20.50 19.81
N ASP A 368 14.64 19.99 20.75
CA ASP A 368 15.80 19.17 20.40
C ASP A 368 15.27 17.80 19.92
N HIS A 369 16.01 17.12 19.05
CA HIS A 369 15.55 15.89 18.44
C HIS A 369 16.66 14.85 18.31
N TRP A 370 16.27 13.59 18.31
CA TRP A 370 17.14 12.47 18.07
C TRP A 370 16.38 11.41 17.26
N GLY A 371 16.94 10.97 16.13
CA GLY A 371 16.29 9.98 15.28
C GLY A 371 17.18 9.55 14.11
N PHE A 372 16.93 8.35 13.61
CA PHE A 372 17.70 7.73 12.51
C PHE A 372 17.33 8.27 11.12
N GLU A 373 16.24 9.01 11.00
CA GLU A 373 15.73 9.56 9.73
C GLU A 373 15.93 11.08 9.62
N VAL A 374 16.64 11.69 10.58
CA VAL A 374 16.89 13.14 10.57
C VAL A 374 18.16 13.44 9.78
N GLY A 375 18.00 13.50 8.46
CA GLY A 375 19.02 13.95 7.52
C GLY A 375 18.52 13.76 6.09
N ASP A 376 18.65 14.80 5.25
CA ASP A 376 18.35 14.66 3.82
C ASP A 376 19.19 13.52 3.24
N LEU A 377 18.53 12.59 2.55
CA LEU A 377 19.23 11.56 1.79
C LEU A 377 20.16 12.27 0.79
N PRO A 378 21.48 12.00 0.80
CA PRO A 378 22.37 12.55 -0.21
C PRO A 378 21.85 12.16 -1.59
N GLU A 379 21.82 13.12 -2.52
CA GLU A 379 21.29 12.99 -3.88
C GLU A 379 21.81 11.73 -4.61
N ALA A 380 23.04 11.32 -4.32
CA ALA A 380 23.69 10.11 -4.84
C ALA A 380 23.04 8.77 -4.39
N ALA A 381 22.26 8.75 -3.30
CA ALA A 381 21.53 7.56 -2.84
C ALA A 381 20.19 7.40 -3.57
N ALA A 382 19.55 8.51 -3.97
CA ALA A 382 18.30 8.49 -4.73
C ALA A 382 18.50 7.90 -6.15
N GLU A 383 19.62 8.22 -6.80
CA GLU A 383 19.99 7.64 -8.11
C GLU A 383 20.25 6.13 -8.04
N LYS A 384 20.90 5.63 -6.97
CA LYS A 384 21.13 4.18 -6.79
C LYS A 384 19.84 3.41 -6.55
N VAL A 385 18.88 3.97 -5.83
CA VAL A 385 17.56 3.33 -5.59
C VAL A 385 16.74 3.25 -6.89
N GLY A 386 16.78 4.31 -7.72
CA GLY A 386 16.18 4.28 -9.06
C GLY A 386 16.84 3.25 -9.99
N GLY A 387 18.17 3.15 -9.95
CA GLY A 387 18.93 2.18 -10.74
C GLY A 387 18.65 0.72 -10.38
N VAL A 388 18.48 0.39 -9.09
CA VAL A 388 18.20 -0.98 -8.65
C VAL A 388 16.77 -1.42 -9.01
N ALA A 389 15.78 -0.52 -8.92
CA ALA A 389 14.41 -0.82 -9.34
C ALA A 389 14.30 -1.03 -10.87
N SER A 390 15.06 -0.25 -11.65
CA SER A 390 15.14 -0.38 -13.11
C SER A 390 15.89 -1.66 -13.52
N ALA A 391 17.00 -1.98 -12.84
CA ALA A 391 17.79 -3.19 -13.11
C ALA A 391 17.03 -4.47 -12.76
N CYS A 392 16.23 -4.49 -11.69
CA CYS A 392 15.39 -5.64 -11.34
C CYS A 392 14.27 -5.90 -12.35
N SER A 393 13.66 -4.85 -12.92
CA SER A 393 12.66 -5.01 -13.99
C SER A 393 13.29 -5.59 -15.26
N ALA A 394 14.51 -5.20 -15.59
CA ALA A 394 15.27 -5.77 -16.71
C ALA A 394 15.72 -7.21 -16.46
N LEU A 395 15.99 -7.60 -15.20
CA LEU A 395 16.42 -8.96 -14.84
C LEU A 395 15.29 -9.99 -14.96
N VAL A 396 14.04 -9.59 -14.68
CA VAL A 396 12.84 -10.43 -14.87
C VAL A 396 12.62 -10.69 -16.36
N MET A 397 12.75 -9.67 -17.20
CA MET A 397 12.63 -9.79 -18.66
C MET A 397 13.73 -10.66 -19.29
N ARG A 398 14.95 -10.64 -18.74
CA ARG A 398 16.07 -11.47 -19.24
C ARG A 398 15.95 -12.95 -18.88
N ARG A 399 15.33 -13.28 -17.74
CA ARG A 399 15.18 -14.68 -17.30
C ARG A 399 14.12 -15.45 -18.10
N GLU A 400 13.17 -14.76 -18.74
CA GLU A 400 12.15 -15.40 -19.58
C GLU A 400 12.63 -15.69 -21.02
N LEU A 401 13.67 -15.00 -21.52
CA LEU A 401 14.31 -15.34 -22.79
C LEU A 401 15.09 -16.67 -22.70
N ASP A 402 15.72 -16.95 -21.55
CA ASP A 402 16.50 -18.18 -21.34
C ASP A 402 15.63 -19.43 -21.12
N VAL A 403 14.39 -19.28 -20.62
CA VAL A 403 13.47 -20.42 -20.43
C VAL A 403 12.84 -20.85 -21.76
N ASN A 404 12.50 -19.90 -22.65
CA ASN A 404 11.95 -20.21 -23.98
C ASN A 404 12.99 -20.82 -24.95
N ALA A 405 14.29 -20.63 -24.72
CA ALA A 405 15.35 -21.26 -25.50
C ALA A 405 15.54 -22.76 -25.16
N SER A 406 15.06 -23.20 -23.99
CA SER A 406 15.27 -24.57 -23.50
C SER A 406 14.20 -25.59 -23.94
N GLU A 407 13.06 -25.13 -24.47
CA GLU A 407 11.94 -26.00 -24.88
C GLU A 407 11.88 -26.31 -26.39
N ASN A 408 12.73 -25.70 -27.22
CA ASN A 408 12.87 -26.03 -28.65
C ASN A 408 14.21 -26.72 -28.93
N GLY A 409 14.28 -28.03 -28.66
CA GLY A 409 15.48 -28.84 -28.89
C GLY A 409 15.83 -29.01 -30.37
N VAL A 410 17.12 -28.85 -30.71
CA VAL A 410 17.74 -29.47 -31.88
C VAL A 410 19.02 -30.18 -31.44
N THR A 411 19.03 -31.49 -31.66
CA THR A 411 20.17 -32.40 -31.52
C THR A 411 21.20 -32.19 -32.63
N ALA A 412 22.44 -31.87 -32.27
CA ALA A 412 23.67 -32.15 -33.04
C ALA A 412 24.83 -32.05 -32.03
N GLY A 413 25.60 -33.09 -31.75
CA GLY A 413 26.67 -33.59 -32.61
C GLY A 413 28.02 -33.20 -31.97
N GLU A 414 28.86 -34.18 -31.67
CA GLU A 414 30.09 -34.12 -30.88
C GLU A 414 31.15 -33.11 -31.38
N THR A 415 31.96 -32.55 -30.46
CA THR A 415 33.44 -32.70 -30.39
C THR A 415 34.13 -31.56 -29.58
N GLY A 416 34.96 -31.94 -28.60
CA GLY A 416 36.33 -31.41 -28.46
C GLY A 416 36.63 -30.16 -27.61
N SER A 417 37.60 -30.35 -26.71
CA SER A 417 38.56 -29.39 -26.10
C SER A 417 38.06 -28.46 -24.99
N ASP A 418 38.46 -28.68 -23.73
CA ASP A 418 39.75 -28.34 -23.08
C ASP A 418 39.78 -26.90 -22.52
N THR A 419 39.74 -26.76 -21.19
CA THR A 419 40.84 -26.23 -20.35
C THR A 419 40.39 -25.66 -18.99
N CYS A 420 41.10 -26.12 -17.96
CA CYS A 420 41.50 -25.47 -16.69
C CYS A 420 40.43 -24.77 -15.82
N GLU A 421 40.05 -25.26 -14.63
CA GLU A 421 40.83 -25.65 -13.44
C GLU A 421 41.52 -24.46 -12.71
N ARG A 422 41.30 -24.43 -11.39
CA ARG A 422 42.02 -23.74 -10.28
C ARG A 422 41.52 -22.38 -9.81
N ALA A 423 40.88 -22.36 -8.63
CA ALA A 423 41.56 -22.08 -7.36
C ALA A 423 40.53 -21.90 -6.21
N ALA A 424 40.25 -22.97 -5.48
CA ALA A 424 39.61 -22.90 -4.17
C ALA A 424 40.11 -24.04 -3.29
N ALA A 425 41.22 -23.81 -2.62
CA ALA A 425 41.65 -24.55 -1.44
C ALA A 425 42.63 -23.65 -0.67
N GLU A 426 42.29 -23.26 0.56
CA GLU A 426 43.09 -23.57 1.74
C GLU A 426 42.51 -22.97 3.03
N SER A 427 42.71 -23.72 4.12
CA SER A 427 42.30 -23.52 5.51
C SER A 427 40.85 -23.92 5.84
N GLY A 428 40.58 -24.84 6.77
CA GLY A 428 41.44 -25.66 7.61
C GLY A 428 40.52 -26.53 8.46
N ALA A 429 40.93 -27.76 8.72
CA ALA A 429 40.14 -28.84 9.28
C ALA A 429 39.62 -28.56 10.71
N THR A 430 38.50 -29.17 11.06
CA THR A 430 38.48 -30.26 12.08
C THR A 430 37.14 -30.98 12.05
N ALA A 431 37.22 -32.29 11.85
CA ALA A 431 36.11 -33.23 11.88
C ALA A 431 35.73 -33.55 13.34
N GLY A 432 34.43 -33.66 13.58
CA GLY A 432 33.82 -34.15 14.82
C GLY A 432 32.62 -35.03 14.49
N GLU A 433 32.94 -36.30 14.25
CA GLU A 433 32.17 -37.53 14.35
C GLU A 433 30.65 -37.47 14.61
N THR A 434 29.90 -38.05 13.68
CA THR A 434 28.46 -38.35 13.76
C THR A 434 28.19 -39.62 14.57
N ALA A 435 27.23 -39.58 15.50
CA ALA A 435 26.45 -40.75 15.93
C ALA A 435 24.97 -40.37 16.14
N PRO A 436 24.02 -41.28 15.86
CA PRO A 436 22.61 -40.95 15.62
C PRO A 436 21.78 -41.01 16.91
N VAL A 437 20.82 -40.08 17.09
CA VAL A 437 19.86 -40.15 18.20
C VAL A 437 18.42 -40.28 17.68
N SER A 438 17.75 -41.24 18.31
CA SER A 438 16.47 -41.85 18.03
C SER A 438 15.23 -40.95 18.18
N LYS A 439 14.21 -41.29 17.39
CA LYS A 439 12.79 -40.93 17.59
C LYS A 439 12.27 -41.30 18.99
N ARG A 440 11.86 -40.31 19.80
CA ARG A 440 10.80 -40.37 20.85
C ARG A 440 10.26 -38.94 21.00
N GLY A 441 8.98 -38.64 20.83
CA GLY A 441 7.89 -39.00 21.74
C GLY A 441 7.44 -37.74 22.47
N ARG A 442 6.36 -37.09 21.99
CA ARG A 442 5.81 -35.80 22.46
C ARG A 442 4.98 -36.03 23.74
N PRO A 443 5.21 -35.34 24.87
CA PRO A 443 4.24 -35.35 25.97
C PRO A 443 3.25 -34.18 25.83
N ARG A 444 1.96 -34.51 25.88
CA ARG A 444 0.85 -33.57 26.03
C ARG A 444 0.89 -33.00 27.47
N LYS A 445 0.89 -31.67 27.61
CA LYS A 445 0.64 -31.02 28.91
C LYS A 445 -0.86 -30.82 29.10
N ALA A 446 -1.34 -31.27 30.26
CA ALA A 446 -2.69 -31.11 30.77
C ALA A 446 -2.98 -29.66 31.19
N VAL A 447 -4.24 -29.28 31.07
CA VAL A 447 -4.84 -28.04 31.58
C VAL A 447 -5.40 -28.33 32.97
N PRO A 448 -5.14 -27.53 34.02
CA PRO A 448 -5.90 -27.57 35.25
C PRO A 448 -7.11 -26.64 35.19
N ALA A 449 -8.14 -27.06 35.92
CA ALA A 449 -9.52 -26.59 35.95
C ALA A 449 -9.75 -25.18 36.53
#